data_AF-S1Q3T6-F1
#
_entry.id   AF-S1Q3T6-F1
#
_cell.length_a   1.000
_cell.length_b   1.000
_cell.length_c   1.000
_cell.angle_alpha   90.00
_cell.angle_beta   90.00
_cell.angle_gamma   90.00
#
_symmetry.space_group_name_H-M   'P 1'
#
loop_
_entity.id
_entity.type
_entity.pdbx_description
1 polymer ?
#
loop_
_entity_poly.entity_id
_entity_poly.type
_entity_poly.pdbx_seq_one_letter_code
_entity_poly.pdbx_strand_id
1 'polypeptide(L)'
;MDIIIVPRDQRIPASGISTAYLHVDHWNDFSFITMFYMYLFDQKGERHEIGNVKIGFQGQTTQQSTYSTLGDRFKILPEGYFSVGQDVDYYQRISNLPESVKVSLLEALKDIAYTPELIDFVKNEAVFKTSLLRYVSLSVIKGQFARVLEGKSPLTNFEFKFIRPAQDKISDIELSFKVKVGEKPSTNIHAIIGRNGVGKTTILNGMIEAVTSKGTSNAKFYDLEGWREDPIDNDYFSSLVSVSFSAFDPFEPPSE
;
A
#
# COMPACT_ATOMS: atom_id res chain seq x y z
N MET A 1 -1.48 11.86 24.10
CA MET A 1 -1.06 13.01 23.28
C MET A 1 -2.32 13.69 22.77
N ASP A 2 -2.32 15.02 22.63
CA ASP A 2 -3.43 15.73 21.97
C ASP A 2 -3.22 15.69 20.45
N ILE A 3 -4.31 15.59 19.70
CA ILE A 3 -4.33 15.68 18.24
C ILE A 3 -5.18 16.90 17.87
N ILE A 4 -4.61 17.81 17.08
CA ILE A 4 -5.22 19.07 16.71
C ILE A 4 -5.36 19.13 15.19
N ILE A 5 -6.56 19.46 14.72
CA ILE A 5 -6.78 19.73 13.30
C ILE A 5 -6.41 21.18 13.02
N VAL A 6 -5.59 21.38 12.00
CA VAL A 6 -5.19 22.71 11.56
C VAL A 6 -5.80 22.96 10.19
N PRO A 7 -6.63 23.99 10.02
CA PRO A 7 -7.18 24.36 8.72
C PRO A 7 -6.09 24.64 7.69
N ARG A 8 -6.41 24.42 6.42
CA ARG A 8 -5.44 24.55 5.31
C ARG A 8 -4.80 25.94 5.21
N ASP A 9 -5.57 26.98 5.50
CA ASP A 9 -5.16 28.38 5.45
C ASP A 9 -4.37 28.84 6.69
N GLN A 10 -4.32 28.02 7.73
CA GLN A 10 -3.57 28.29 8.95
C GLN A 10 -2.19 27.64 8.92
N ARG A 11 -1.23 28.30 9.58
CA ARG A 11 0.11 27.74 9.77
C ARG A 11 0.10 26.78 10.96
N ILE A 12 0.82 25.69 10.82
CA ILE A 12 1.12 24.79 11.93
C ILE A 12 1.90 25.58 13.00
N PRO A 13 1.54 25.46 14.29
CA PRO A 13 2.30 26.08 15.37
C PRO A 13 3.79 25.77 15.29
N ALA A 14 4.64 26.76 15.57
CA ALA A 14 6.09 26.62 15.51
C ALA A 14 6.68 25.77 16.64
N SER A 15 5.90 25.57 17.71
CA SER A 15 6.27 24.81 18.90
C SER A 15 5.05 24.08 19.45
N GLY A 16 5.28 22.90 20.01
CA GLY A 16 4.30 22.11 20.75
C GLY A 16 5.04 21.12 21.65
N ILE A 17 4.31 20.44 22.53
CA ILE A 17 4.85 19.36 23.36
C ILE A 17 3.83 18.23 23.35
N SER A 18 4.25 17.01 23.03
CA SER A 18 3.40 15.81 23.02
C SER A 18 2.06 16.05 22.31
N THR A 19 2.13 16.65 21.12
CA THR A 19 0.97 17.08 20.32
C THR A 19 1.19 16.72 18.86
N ALA A 20 0.20 16.08 18.24
CA ALA A 20 0.15 15.86 16.80
C ALA A 20 -0.78 16.89 16.14
N TYR A 21 -0.38 17.38 14.97
CA TYR A 21 -1.15 18.31 14.15
C TYR A 21 -1.49 17.66 12.83
N LEU A 22 -2.77 17.63 12.49
CA LEU A 22 -3.28 17.18 11.21
C LEU A 22 -3.61 18.41 10.37
N HIS A 23 -2.72 18.77 9.45
CA HIS A 23 -2.94 19.89 8.53
C HIS A 23 -3.87 19.45 7.41
N VAL A 24 -5.03 20.10 7.29
CA VAL A 24 -6.03 19.75 6.27
C VAL A 24 -5.47 19.97 4.87
N ASP A 25 -5.58 18.93 4.04
CA ASP A 25 -5.40 19.02 2.60
C ASP A 25 -6.76 18.86 1.90
N HIS A 26 -7.12 19.78 1.01
CA HIS A 26 -8.37 19.69 0.24
C HIS A 26 -8.24 18.81 -1.01
N TRP A 27 -7.27 17.91 -1.03
CA TRP A 27 -7.13 16.91 -2.07
C TRP A 27 -8.45 16.17 -2.29
N ASN A 28 -8.93 16.19 -3.53
CA ASN A 28 -10.22 15.65 -3.91
C ASN A 28 -10.03 14.27 -4.57
N ASP A 29 -10.49 13.23 -3.87
CA ASP A 29 -10.55 11.86 -4.36
C ASP A 29 -11.98 11.53 -4.78
N PHE A 30 -12.36 11.94 -5.99
CA PHE A 30 -13.72 11.71 -6.51
C PHE A 30 -14.80 12.21 -5.54
N SER A 31 -14.63 13.45 -5.09
CA SER A 31 -15.46 14.17 -4.11
C SER A 31 -15.29 13.73 -2.65
N PHE A 32 -14.41 12.78 -2.33
CA PHE A 32 -13.97 12.54 -0.96
C PHE A 32 -12.79 13.46 -0.61
N ILE A 33 -12.86 14.13 0.54
CA ILE A 33 -11.78 14.97 1.09
C ILE A 33 -11.40 14.39 2.46
N THR A 34 -10.31 13.62 2.47
CA THR A 34 -9.87 12.78 3.60
C THR A 34 -8.40 13.00 3.97
N MET A 35 -7.67 13.80 3.18
CA MET A 35 -6.22 13.92 3.26
C MET A 35 -5.79 14.93 4.33
N PHE A 36 -4.78 14.54 5.10
CA PHE A 36 -4.10 15.41 6.05
C PHE A 36 -2.59 15.22 5.93
N TYR A 37 -1.83 16.28 6.15
CA TYR A 37 -0.38 16.19 6.37
C TYR A 37 -0.12 16.25 7.87
N MET A 38 0.53 15.22 8.41
CA MET A 38 0.77 15.09 9.84
C MET A 38 2.13 15.64 10.27
N TYR A 39 2.12 16.49 11.29
CA TYR A 39 3.28 16.91 12.05
C TYR A 39 3.14 16.42 13.50
N LEU A 40 4.24 16.08 14.15
CA LEU A 40 4.25 15.65 15.53
C LEU A 40 5.32 16.41 16.32
N PHE A 41 4.94 16.94 17.47
CA PHE A 41 5.89 17.45 18.46
C PHE A 41 6.01 16.44 19.59
N ASP A 42 7.23 15.96 19.82
CA ASP A 42 7.47 14.95 20.85
C ASP A 42 7.50 15.54 22.27
N GLN A 43 7.93 14.75 23.25
CA GLN A 43 8.01 15.17 24.66
C GLN A 43 9.07 16.26 24.91
N LYS A 44 10.05 16.39 24.03
CA LYS A 44 11.10 17.42 24.08
C LYS A 44 10.73 18.67 23.26
N GLY A 45 9.59 18.63 22.57
CA GLY A 45 9.17 19.67 21.64
C GLY A 45 9.92 19.67 20.32
N GLU A 46 10.60 18.55 19.99
CA GLU A 46 11.20 18.38 18.67
C GLU A 46 10.09 18.12 17.64
N ARG A 47 10.15 18.81 16.50
CA ARG A 47 9.18 18.70 15.42
C ARG A 47 9.59 17.59 14.46
N HIS A 48 8.67 16.65 14.25
CA HIS A 48 8.76 15.56 13.31
C HIS A 48 7.75 15.76 12.19
N GLU A 49 8.20 15.82 10.94
CA GLU A 49 7.32 15.84 9.77
C GLU A 49 7.01 14.39 9.39
N ILE A 50 5.79 13.92 9.67
CA ILE A 50 5.47 12.50 9.52
C ILE A 50 5.04 12.17 8.10
N GLY A 51 4.15 12.96 7.51
CA GLY A 51 3.73 12.80 6.11
C GLY A 51 2.23 12.71 5.93
N ASN A 52 1.81 12.21 4.76
CA ASN A 52 0.41 12.16 4.36
C ASN A 52 -0.34 10.98 5.01
N VAL A 53 -1.48 11.28 5.61
CA VAL A 53 -2.43 10.31 6.16
C VAL A 53 -3.82 10.64 5.65
N LYS A 54 -4.56 9.61 5.23
CA LYS A 54 -5.98 9.75 4.93
C LYS A 54 -6.79 9.23 6.10
N ILE A 55 -7.83 9.97 6.47
CA ILE A 55 -8.76 9.61 7.54
C ILE A 55 -10.17 9.58 6.94
N GLY A 56 -10.85 8.45 7.10
CA GLY A 56 -12.23 8.25 6.69
C GLY A 56 -13.11 7.84 7.87
N PHE A 57 -14.42 7.81 7.65
CA PHE A 57 -15.37 7.27 8.62
C PHE A 57 -16.47 6.45 7.95
N GLN A 58 -17.09 5.55 8.72
CA GLN A 58 -18.17 4.68 8.26
C GLN A 58 -19.39 5.50 7.80
N GLY A 59 -19.96 5.13 6.64
CA GLY A 59 -21.08 5.84 6.05
C GLY A 59 -20.73 7.21 5.45
N GLN A 60 -19.44 7.55 5.30
CA GLN A 60 -19.03 8.82 4.72
C GLN A 60 -19.53 8.96 3.28
N THR A 61 -20.23 10.06 3.03
CA THR A 61 -20.69 10.44 1.69
C THR A 61 -19.77 11.50 1.08
N THR A 62 -19.87 11.71 -0.23
CA THR A 62 -19.11 12.74 -0.94
C THR A 62 -19.52 14.18 -0.59
N GLN A 63 -20.56 14.38 0.24
CA GLN A 63 -21.01 15.71 0.67
C GLN A 63 -20.29 16.19 1.93
N GLN A 64 -19.59 15.30 2.64
CA GLN A 64 -18.97 15.58 3.93
C GLN A 64 -17.46 15.30 3.87
N SER A 65 -16.66 16.33 4.08
CA SER A 65 -15.22 16.18 4.27
C SER A 65 -14.92 15.69 5.68
N THR A 66 -13.87 14.87 5.85
CA THR A 66 -13.53 14.30 7.17
C THR A 66 -13.22 15.38 8.20
N TYR A 67 -12.55 16.46 7.79
CA TYR A 67 -12.22 17.54 8.73
C TYR A 67 -13.47 18.32 9.19
N SER A 68 -14.56 18.32 8.42
CA SER A 68 -15.80 19.03 8.79
C SER A 68 -16.62 18.29 9.85
N THR A 69 -16.41 16.98 9.97
CA THR A 69 -17.10 16.11 10.93
C THR A 69 -16.28 15.86 12.19
N LEU A 70 -15.00 16.21 12.15
CA LEU A 70 -14.11 16.21 13.31
C LEU A 70 -14.11 17.60 13.97
N GLY A 71 -14.04 17.64 15.30
CA GLY A 71 -13.76 18.90 16.01
C GLY A 71 -12.28 19.29 15.89
N ASP A 72 -11.95 20.51 16.31
CA ASP A 72 -10.59 21.06 16.20
C ASP A 72 -9.54 20.29 17.03
N ARG A 73 -9.97 19.52 18.03
CA ARG A 73 -9.09 18.77 18.93
C ARG A 73 -9.73 17.47 19.39
N PHE A 74 -8.93 16.40 19.43
CA PHE A 74 -9.31 15.12 20.03
C PHE A 74 -8.07 14.38 20.58
N LYS A 75 -8.29 13.36 21.40
CA LYS A 75 -7.20 12.47 21.87
C LYS A 75 -7.19 11.13 21.16
N ILE A 76 -8.34 10.68 20.69
CA ILE A 76 -8.56 9.47 19.91
C ILE A 76 -9.64 9.78 18.89
N LEU A 77 -9.51 9.22 17.69
CA LEU A 77 -10.53 9.33 16.66
C LEU A 77 -11.86 8.74 17.18
N PRO A 78 -13.00 9.39 16.91
CA PRO A 78 -14.30 8.87 17.32
C PRO A 78 -14.59 7.47 16.77
N GLU A 79 -15.56 6.77 17.35
CA GLU A 79 -16.04 5.48 16.81
C GLU A 79 -16.44 5.61 15.33
N GLY A 80 -16.18 4.57 14.54
CA GLY A 80 -16.42 4.56 13.10
C GLY A 80 -15.36 5.23 12.22
N TYR A 81 -14.39 5.97 12.80
CA TYR A 81 -13.26 6.54 12.06
C TYR A 81 -12.08 5.56 11.93
N PHE A 82 -11.29 5.71 10.88
CA PHE A 82 -10.11 4.90 10.57
C PHE A 82 -9.14 5.71 9.71
N SER A 83 -7.85 5.35 9.76
CA SER A 83 -6.82 6.05 9.00
C SER A 83 -5.83 5.11 8.31
N VAL A 84 -5.12 5.65 7.31
CA VAL A 84 -3.99 4.97 6.68
C VAL A 84 -2.97 5.96 6.12
N GLY A 85 -1.69 5.72 6.41
CA GLY A 85 -0.56 6.42 5.79
C GLY A 85 -0.52 6.18 4.29
N GLN A 86 -0.04 7.17 3.54
CA GLN A 86 -0.11 7.14 2.06
C GLN A 86 1.20 6.71 1.38
N ASP A 87 2.24 6.40 2.16
CA ASP A 87 3.52 5.91 1.67
C ASP A 87 4.28 5.16 2.78
N VAL A 88 5.37 4.47 2.40
CA VAL A 88 6.20 3.73 3.35
C VAL A 88 7.02 4.64 4.27
N ASP A 89 7.35 5.85 3.80
CA ASP A 89 8.12 6.83 4.57
C ASP A 89 7.34 7.31 5.80
N TYR A 90 6.02 7.47 5.68
CA TYR A 90 5.11 7.77 6.80
C TYR A 90 5.29 6.76 7.94
N TYR A 91 5.23 5.47 7.61
CA TYR A 91 5.39 4.40 8.59
C TYR A 91 6.82 4.28 9.09
N GLN A 92 7.82 4.55 8.25
CA GLN A 92 9.23 4.55 8.68
C GLN A 92 9.51 5.69 9.68
N ARG A 93 8.99 6.90 9.44
CA ARG A 93 9.12 8.03 10.36
C ARG A 93 8.41 7.76 11.68
N ILE A 94 7.23 7.13 11.66
CA ILE A 94 6.53 6.69 12.89
C ILE A 94 7.32 5.60 13.63
N SER A 95 7.90 4.63 12.90
CA SER A 95 8.71 3.55 13.47
C SER A 95 9.96 4.06 14.20
N ASN A 96 10.48 5.23 13.79
CA ASN A 96 11.62 5.88 14.43
C ASN A 96 11.25 6.68 15.71
N LEU A 97 9.96 6.84 16.02
CA LEU A 97 9.52 7.50 17.25
C LEU A 97 9.73 6.57 18.47
N PRO A 98 9.79 7.12 19.70
CA PRO A 98 9.75 6.30 20.90
C PRO A 98 8.51 5.38 20.89
N GLU A 99 8.69 4.12 21.28
CA GLU A 99 7.63 3.09 21.15
C GLU A 99 6.30 3.51 21.79
N SER A 100 6.33 4.18 22.96
CA SER A 100 5.12 4.68 23.61
C SER A 100 4.40 5.78 22.83
N VAL A 101 5.13 6.61 22.09
CA VAL A 101 4.57 7.66 21.22
C VAL A 101 3.99 7.04 19.95
N LYS A 102 4.71 6.11 19.33
CA LYS A 102 4.28 5.33 18.17
C LYS A 102 2.95 4.62 18.45
N VAL A 103 2.90 3.81 19.51
CA VAL A 103 1.70 3.05 19.88
C VAL A 103 0.55 4.00 20.18
N SER A 104 0.77 5.01 21.04
CA SER A 104 -0.27 5.98 21.38
C SER A 104 -0.81 6.74 20.17
N LEU A 105 0.04 7.04 19.17
CA LEU A 105 -0.37 7.75 17.96
C LEU A 105 -1.21 6.86 17.03
N LEU A 106 -0.74 5.64 16.75
CA LEU A 106 -1.41 4.71 15.83
C LEU A 106 -2.76 4.25 16.39
N GLU A 107 -2.84 3.99 17.70
CA GLU A 107 -4.11 3.67 18.38
C GLU A 107 -5.07 4.86 18.36
N ALA A 108 -4.56 6.07 18.64
CA ALA A 108 -5.38 7.28 18.61
C ALA A 108 -5.93 7.58 17.21
N LEU A 109 -5.17 7.26 16.16
CA LEU A 109 -5.57 7.43 14.76
C LEU A 109 -6.30 6.22 14.17
N LYS A 110 -6.47 5.12 14.91
CA LYS A 110 -7.10 3.90 14.40
C LYS A 110 -6.51 3.49 13.04
N ASP A 111 -5.17 3.45 12.99
CA ASP A 111 -4.43 3.18 11.75
C ASP A 111 -4.59 1.71 11.35
N ILE A 112 -5.07 1.48 10.14
CA ILE A 112 -5.41 0.13 9.66
C ILE A 112 -4.18 -0.76 9.40
N ALA A 113 -2.98 -0.19 9.24
CA ALA A 113 -1.75 -0.98 9.14
C ALA A 113 -1.29 -1.48 10.51
N TYR A 114 -1.65 -0.77 11.58
CA TYR A 114 -1.38 -1.15 12.96
C TYR A 114 -2.48 -2.04 13.56
N THR A 115 -3.74 -1.80 13.18
CA THR A 115 -4.91 -2.56 13.64
C THR A 115 -5.64 -3.16 12.44
N PRO A 116 -5.11 -4.25 11.85
CA PRO A 116 -5.63 -4.84 10.60
C PRO A 116 -7.06 -5.36 10.74
N GLU A 117 -7.54 -5.63 11.96
CA GLU A 117 -8.93 -6.03 12.24
C GLU A 117 -9.93 -4.99 11.75
N LEU A 118 -9.55 -3.70 11.71
CA LEU A 118 -10.40 -2.62 11.21
C LEU A 118 -10.76 -2.81 9.72
N ILE A 119 -9.91 -3.49 8.94
CA ILE A 119 -10.12 -3.70 7.50
C ILE A 119 -11.45 -4.41 7.26
N ASP A 120 -11.81 -5.40 8.06
CA ASP A 120 -13.06 -6.15 7.86
C ASP A 120 -14.32 -5.30 8.07
N PHE A 121 -14.23 -4.27 8.91
CA PHE A 121 -15.33 -3.34 9.18
C PHE A 121 -15.44 -2.22 8.15
N VAL A 122 -14.35 -1.88 7.44
CA VAL A 122 -14.30 -0.73 6.53
C VAL A 122 -14.16 -1.11 5.06
N LYS A 123 -13.84 -2.38 4.74
CA LYS A 123 -13.60 -2.85 3.37
C LYS A 123 -14.75 -2.60 2.40
N ASN A 124 -15.97 -2.40 2.90
CA ASN A 124 -17.15 -2.14 2.08
C ASN A 124 -17.48 -0.64 1.94
N GLU A 125 -16.82 0.23 2.69
CA GLU A 125 -17.05 1.67 2.64
C GLU A 125 -16.56 2.28 1.32
N ALA A 126 -17.38 3.15 0.72
CA ALA A 126 -17.04 3.81 -0.52
C ALA A 126 -15.81 4.72 -0.36
N VAL A 127 -15.72 5.45 0.76
CA VAL A 127 -14.56 6.29 1.05
C VAL A 127 -13.27 5.48 1.18
N PHE A 128 -13.36 4.25 1.70
CA PHE A 128 -12.20 3.40 1.87
C PHE A 128 -11.64 2.96 0.52
N LYS A 129 -12.51 2.40 -0.35
CA LYS A 129 -12.11 1.92 -1.68
C LYS A 129 -11.65 3.05 -2.60
N THR A 130 -12.35 4.18 -2.58
CA THR A 130 -12.15 5.26 -3.56
C THR A 130 -11.05 6.24 -3.13
N SER A 131 -10.99 6.60 -1.85
CA SER A 131 -10.07 7.61 -1.36
C SER A 131 -8.86 6.99 -0.65
N LEU A 132 -9.08 6.19 0.40
CA LEU A 132 -7.97 5.68 1.21
C LEU A 132 -7.05 4.71 0.43
N LEU A 133 -7.63 3.88 -0.44
CA LEU A 133 -6.89 2.94 -1.30
C LEU A 133 -6.50 3.51 -2.66
N ARG A 134 -6.63 4.83 -2.90
CA ARG A 134 -6.30 5.44 -4.21
C ARG A 134 -4.83 5.25 -4.60
N TYR A 135 -3.92 5.33 -3.63
CA TYR A 135 -2.47 5.30 -3.85
C TYR A 135 -1.78 4.07 -3.26
N VAL A 136 -2.44 3.37 -2.36
CA VAL A 136 -1.88 2.23 -1.63
C VAL A 136 -2.84 1.05 -1.72
N SER A 137 -2.30 -0.16 -1.91
CA SER A 137 -3.10 -1.39 -1.96
C SER A 137 -3.25 -2.03 -0.57
N LEU A 138 -4.25 -2.90 -0.43
CA LEU A 138 -4.41 -3.71 0.79
C LEU A 138 -3.20 -4.60 1.07
N SER A 139 -2.55 -5.14 0.04
CA SER A 139 -1.32 -5.93 0.20
C SER A 139 -0.16 -5.11 0.73
N VAL A 140 0.01 -3.86 0.28
CA VAL A 140 1.01 -2.94 0.82
C VAL A 140 0.73 -2.61 2.28
N ILE A 141 -0.54 -2.35 2.62
CA ILE A 141 -0.97 -2.05 4.00
C ILE A 141 -0.72 -3.23 4.94
N LYS A 142 -1.22 -4.42 4.59
CA LYS A 142 -1.09 -5.63 5.41
C LYS A 142 0.34 -6.17 5.45
N GLY A 143 1.11 -5.94 4.40
CA GLY A 143 2.47 -6.44 4.25
C GLY A 143 3.51 -5.39 4.64
N GLN A 144 3.85 -4.51 3.70
CA GLN A 144 4.99 -3.58 3.84
C GLN A 144 4.82 -2.64 5.03
N PHE A 145 3.66 -2.00 5.19
CA PHE A 145 3.44 -1.01 6.25
C PHE A 145 3.47 -1.65 7.65
N ALA A 146 2.73 -2.75 7.84
CA ALA A 146 2.77 -3.51 9.09
C ALA A 146 4.20 -3.96 9.46
N ARG A 147 4.96 -4.47 8.49
CA ARG A 147 6.36 -4.88 8.71
C ARG A 147 7.27 -3.72 9.13
N VAL A 148 7.13 -2.55 8.51
CA VAL A 148 7.92 -1.36 8.86
C VAL A 148 7.59 -0.89 10.27
N LEU A 149 6.34 -0.99 10.69
CA LEU A 149 5.93 -0.72 12.07
C LEU A 149 6.54 -1.72 13.09
N GLU A 150 6.87 -2.93 12.67
CA GLU A 150 7.63 -3.91 13.47
C GLU A 150 9.16 -3.65 13.48
N GLY A 151 9.62 -2.57 12.84
CA GLY A 151 11.04 -2.23 12.74
C GLY A 151 11.80 -2.99 11.65
N LYS A 152 11.09 -3.68 10.75
CA LYS A 152 11.71 -4.37 9.60
C LYS A 152 12.02 -3.38 8.46
N SER A 153 12.97 -3.74 7.61
CA SER A 153 13.32 -2.94 6.43
C SER A 153 12.11 -2.75 5.49
N PRO A 154 11.90 -1.53 4.94
CA PRO A 154 10.84 -1.25 3.97
C PRO A 154 11.09 -1.96 2.63
N LEU A 155 12.35 -2.16 2.28
CA LEU A 155 12.74 -3.03 1.18
C LEU A 155 12.73 -4.47 1.68
N THR A 156 11.98 -5.33 0.98
CA THR A 156 11.83 -6.74 1.32
C THR A 156 12.38 -7.59 0.19
N ASN A 157 12.93 -8.74 0.56
CA ASN A 157 13.15 -9.79 -0.42
C ASN A 157 11.79 -10.20 -0.98
N PHE A 158 11.79 -10.75 -2.18
CA PHE A 158 10.63 -11.44 -2.73
C PHE A 158 11.10 -12.70 -3.41
N GLU A 159 10.48 -13.82 -3.07
CA GLU A 159 10.78 -15.11 -3.66
C GLU A 159 9.50 -15.78 -4.16
N PHE A 160 9.36 -15.88 -5.48
CA PHE A 160 8.18 -16.48 -6.09
C PHE A 160 8.54 -17.27 -7.35
N LYS A 161 7.65 -18.15 -7.76
CA LYS A 161 7.76 -18.87 -9.05
C LYS A 161 6.59 -18.58 -9.95
N PHE A 162 6.85 -18.62 -11.25
CA PHE A 162 5.83 -18.73 -12.29
C PHE A 162 5.84 -20.15 -12.83
N ILE A 163 4.68 -20.82 -12.81
CA ILE A 163 4.52 -22.17 -13.35
C ILE A 163 3.44 -22.14 -14.42
N ARG A 164 3.76 -22.65 -15.60
CA ARG A 164 2.80 -22.95 -16.68
C ARG A 164 2.87 -24.45 -16.97
N PRO A 165 1.79 -25.22 -16.74
CA PRO A 165 1.77 -26.64 -17.07
C PRO A 165 1.79 -26.86 -18.58
N ALA A 166 2.23 -28.05 -18.99
CA ALA A 166 2.23 -28.46 -20.38
C ALA A 166 0.80 -28.46 -20.96
N GLN A 167 0.67 -28.07 -22.22
CA GLN A 167 -0.56 -28.13 -23.00
C GLN A 167 -0.29 -28.80 -24.34
N ASP A 168 -1.32 -29.07 -25.14
CA ASP A 168 -1.12 -29.62 -26.48
C ASP A 168 -0.21 -28.69 -27.30
N LYS A 169 0.95 -29.21 -27.71
CA LYS A 169 2.03 -28.50 -28.45
C LYS A 169 2.84 -27.46 -27.66
N ILE A 170 2.65 -27.34 -26.35
CA ILE A 170 3.38 -26.38 -25.50
C ILE A 170 3.98 -27.09 -24.29
N SER A 171 5.30 -27.00 -24.12
CA SER A 171 5.97 -27.56 -22.93
C SER A 171 5.63 -26.78 -21.66
N ASP A 172 5.75 -27.48 -20.54
CA ASP A 172 5.74 -26.86 -19.22
C ASP A 172 6.92 -25.89 -19.06
N ILE A 173 6.72 -24.92 -18.17
CA ILE A 173 7.72 -23.91 -17.81
C ILE A 173 7.62 -23.66 -16.31
N GLU A 174 8.77 -23.69 -15.64
CA GLU A 174 8.94 -23.18 -14.28
C GLU A 174 10.04 -22.11 -14.30
N LEU A 175 9.72 -20.92 -13.80
CA LEU A 175 10.65 -19.80 -13.66
C LEU A 175 10.64 -19.34 -12.21
N SER A 176 11.83 -19.30 -11.60
CA SER A 176 11.99 -18.85 -10.21
C SER A 176 12.59 -17.44 -10.17
N PHE A 177 12.02 -16.59 -9.32
CA PHE A 177 12.42 -15.21 -9.10
C PHE A 177 12.87 -15.07 -7.66
N LYS A 178 14.15 -14.74 -7.45
CA LYS A 178 14.76 -14.56 -6.13
C LYS A 178 15.33 -13.15 -6.04
N VAL A 179 14.55 -12.23 -5.47
CA VAL A 179 14.97 -10.84 -5.31
C VAL A 179 15.48 -10.65 -3.89
N LYS A 180 16.75 -10.27 -3.76
CA LYS A 180 17.41 -9.93 -2.50
C LYS A 180 17.74 -8.45 -2.43
N VAL A 181 17.30 -7.82 -1.36
CA VAL A 181 17.57 -6.41 -1.09
C VAL A 181 19.04 -6.22 -0.75
N GLY A 182 19.65 -5.17 -1.32
CA GLY A 182 21.02 -4.77 -1.01
C GLY A 182 22.11 -5.62 -1.68
N GLU A 183 21.75 -6.65 -2.45
CA GLU A 183 22.73 -7.37 -3.28
C GLU A 183 23.32 -6.47 -4.37
N LYS A 184 24.60 -6.72 -4.66
CA LYS A 184 25.37 -6.03 -5.71
C LYS A 184 26.00 -7.09 -6.62
N PRO A 185 25.62 -7.18 -7.90
CA PRO A 185 24.61 -6.36 -8.60
C PRO A 185 23.17 -6.65 -8.12
N SER A 186 22.23 -5.75 -8.44
CA SER A 186 20.83 -5.88 -8.02
C SER A 186 20.14 -7.08 -8.67
N THR A 187 19.34 -7.81 -7.90
CA THR A 187 18.65 -9.04 -8.34
C THR A 187 17.19 -8.82 -8.74
N ASN A 188 16.72 -7.57 -8.81
CA ASN A 188 15.32 -7.22 -9.12
C ASN A 188 15.05 -7.02 -10.63
N ILE A 189 16.03 -7.32 -11.48
CA ILE A 189 15.90 -7.23 -12.93
C ILE A 189 16.13 -8.63 -13.52
N HIS A 190 15.14 -9.13 -14.25
CA HIS A 190 15.20 -10.42 -14.92
C HIS A 190 15.08 -10.22 -16.43
N ALA A 191 15.90 -10.93 -17.20
CA ALA A 191 15.92 -10.85 -18.66
C ALA A 191 15.69 -12.22 -19.30
N ILE A 192 14.78 -12.27 -20.28
CA ILE A 192 14.54 -13.46 -21.10
C ILE A 192 15.12 -13.18 -22.49
N ILE A 193 16.15 -13.95 -22.88
CA ILE A 193 16.87 -13.79 -24.15
C ILE A 193 16.71 -15.06 -24.98
N GLY A 194 16.56 -14.91 -26.30
CA GLY A 194 16.42 -16.04 -27.21
C GLY A 194 16.15 -15.58 -28.64
N ARG A 195 16.30 -16.48 -29.61
CA ARG A 195 16.06 -16.20 -31.04
C ARG A 195 14.61 -15.74 -31.29
N ASN A 196 14.35 -15.16 -32.45
CA ASN A 196 12.99 -14.82 -32.86
C ASN A 196 12.14 -16.10 -32.99
N GLY A 197 10.87 -16.03 -32.57
CA GLY A 197 9.94 -17.16 -32.65
C GLY A 197 10.05 -18.22 -31.55
N VAL A 198 10.97 -18.09 -30.58
CA VAL A 198 11.14 -19.10 -29.50
C VAL A 198 10.14 -18.97 -28.34
N GLY A 199 9.12 -18.11 -28.46
CA GLY A 199 8.04 -18.00 -27.46
C GLY A 199 8.28 -17.04 -26.29
N LYS A 200 9.25 -16.10 -26.39
CA LYS A 200 9.51 -15.09 -25.34
C LYS A 200 8.25 -14.27 -24.98
N THR A 201 7.59 -13.69 -25.98
CA THR A 201 6.34 -12.94 -25.79
C THR A 201 5.24 -13.82 -25.21
N THR A 202 5.15 -15.09 -25.62
CA THR A 202 4.18 -16.06 -25.06
C THR A 202 4.39 -16.31 -23.58
N ILE A 203 5.65 -16.36 -23.10
CA ILE A 203 5.95 -16.50 -21.68
C ILE A 203 5.51 -15.25 -20.90
N LEU A 204 5.85 -14.06 -21.41
CA LEU A 204 5.48 -12.79 -20.77
C LEU A 204 3.95 -12.59 -20.73
N ASN A 205 3.24 -12.92 -21.81
CA ASN A 205 1.78 -12.86 -21.84
C ASN A 205 1.16 -13.86 -20.87
N GLY A 206 1.72 -15.07 -20.75
CA GLY A 206 1.28 -16.04 -19.76
C GLY A 206 1.46 -15.56 -18.31
N MET A 207 2.52 -14.80 -18.03
CA MET A 207 2.71 -14.13 -16.73
C MET A 207 1.65 -13.05 -16.50
N ILE A 208 1.40 -12.21 -17.50
CA ILE A 208 0.37 -11.16 -17.43
C ILE A 208 -1.01 -11.79 -17.16
N GLU A 209 -1.38 -12.82 -17.92
CA GLU A 209 -2.63 -13.56 -17.74
C GLU A 209 -2.71 -14.19 -16.35
N ALA A 210 -1.62 -14.77 -15.83
CA ALA A 210 -1.61 -15.35 -14.49
C ALA A 210 -1.89 -14.31 -13.39
N VAL A 211 -1.46 -13.04 -13.57
CA VAL A 211 -1.78 -11.94 -12.64
C VAL A 211 -3.20 -11.43 -12.82
N THR A 212 -3.70 -11.28 -14.06
CA THR A 212 -4.97 -10.60 -14.34
C THR A 212 -6.20 -11.51 -14.30
N SER A 213 -6.03 -12.81 -14.53
CA SER A 213 -7.14 -13.77 -14.70
C SER A 213 -7.81 -14.24 -13.40
N LYS A 214 -7.46 -13.66 -12.25
CA LYS A 214 -8.05 -13.95 -10.93
C LYS A 214 -8.09 -15.45 -10.57
N GLY A 215 -7.06 -16.20 -10.97
CA GLY A 215 -6.93 -17.64 -10.71
C GLY A 215 -7.57 -18.58 -11.75
N THR A 216 -8.09 -18.05 -12.86
CA THR A 216 -8.66 -18.85 -13.97
C THR A 216 -7.66 -19.25 -15.04
N SER A 217 -6.46 -18.63 -15.07
CA SER A 217 -5.39 -19.06 -15.96
C SER A 217 -4.82 -20.42 -15.57
N ASN A 218 -4.41 -21.18 -16.59
CA ASN A 218 -3.65 -22.41 -16.43
C ASN A 218 -2.25 -22.14 -15.84
N ALA A 219 -1.71 -20.94 -16.02
CA ALA A 219 -0.45 -20.52 -15.43
C ALA A 219 -0.68 -19.77 -14.11
N LYS A 220 0.19 -19.98 -13.12
CA LYS A 220 0.05 -19.39 -11.78
C LYS A 220 1.39 -18.94 -11.22
N PHE A 221 1.32 -17.95 -10.34
CA PHE A 221 2.42 -17.60 -9.47
C PHE A 221 2.29 -18.31 -8.12
N TYR A 222 3.43 -18.65 -7.51
CA TYR A 222 3.51 -19.32 -6.21
C TYR A 222 4.46 -18.54 -5.31
N ASP A 223 4.02 -18.23 -4.09
CA ASP A 223 4.86 -17.59 -3.07
C ASP A 223 5.77 -18.66 -2.46
N LEU A 224 7.08 -18.40 -2.42
CA LEU A 224 8.03 -19.30 -1.76
C LEU A 224 8.47 -18.79 -0.39
N GLU A 225 8.03 -17.60 0.04
CA GLU A 225 8.35 -17.09 1.38
C GLU A 225 7.53 -17.79 2.48
N GLY A 226 6.39 -18.39 2.12
CA GLY A 226 5.54 -19.16 3.01
C GLY A 226 6.06 -20.58 3.31
N TRP A 227 5.54 -21.18 4.39
CA TRP A 227 5.83 -22.58 4.74
C TRP A 227 5.25 -23.60 3.75
N ARG A 228 4.39 -23.16 2.83
CA ARG A 228 3.75 -23.95 1.77
C ARG A 228 3.87 -23.19 0.46
N GLU A 229 4.11 -23.93 -0.63
CA GLU A 229 4.04 -23.40 -1.99
C GLU A 229 2.56 -23.29 -2.41
N ASP A 230 1.88 -22.27 -1.90
CA ASP A 230 0.51 -21.97 -2.27
C ASP A 230 0.47 -20.97 -3.45
N PRO A 231 -0.54 -21.07 -4.34
CA PRO A 231 -0.75 -20.04 -5.36
C PRO A 231 -0.88 -18.66 -4.71
N ILE A 232 -0.21 -17.69 -5.31
CA ILE A 232 -0.29 -16.30 -4.88
C ILE A 232 -1.74 -15.80 -5.00
N ASP A 233 -2.24 -15.14 -3.96
CA ASP A 233 -3.57 -14.52 -3.95
C ASP A 233 -3.63 -13.33 -4.93
N ASN A 234 -4.82 -13.03 -5.42
CA ASN A 234 -5.07 -12.01 -6.44
C ASN A 234 -4.68 -10.59 -5.98
N ASP A 235 -4.49 -10.36 -4.68
CA ASP A 235 -4.10 -9.07 -4.11
C ASP A 235 -2.58 -8.91 -3.88
N TYR A 236 -1.78 -9.97 -4.09
CA TYR A 236 -0.33 -9.93 -3.84
C TYR A 236 0.39 -8.91 -4.71
N PHE A 237 0.15 -8.93 -6.03
CA PHE A 237 0.69 -7.92 -6.94
C PHE A 237 -0.20 -6.68 -6.87
N SER A 238 0.34 -5.59 -6.32
CA SER A 238 -0.39 -4.32 -6.18
C SER A 238 -0.68 -3.65 -7.53
N SER A 239 0.21 -3.85 -8.52
CA SER A 239 0.08 -3.30 -9.86
C SER A 239 0.87 -4.12 -10.87
N LEU A 240 0.42 -4.08 -12.13
CA LEU A 240 1.12 -4.65 -13.27
C LEU A 240 1.25 -3.59 -14.36
N VAL A 241 2.48 -3.32 -14.78
CA VAL A 241 2.77 -2.40 -15.89
C VAL A 241 3.45 -3.21 -16.99
N SER A 242 2.81 -3.27 -18.15
CA SER A 242 3.36 -3.86 -19.36
C SER A 242 3.62 -2.78 -20.40
N VAL A 243 4.84 -2.76 -20.97
CA VAL A 243 5.23 -1.82 -22.03
C VAL A 243 5.81 -2.63 -23.17
N SER A 244 5.24 -2.47 -24.37
CA SER A 244 5.80 -3.03 -25.60
C SER A 244 6.14 -1.94 -26.60
N PHE A 245 7.32 -2.07 -27.20
CA PHE A 245 7.79 -1.21 -28.28
C PHE A 245 7.62 -1.85 -29.67
N SER A 246 7.10 -3.09 -29.72
CA SER A 246 6.87 -3.81 -30.97
C SER A 246 5.42 -3.60 -31.43
N ALA A 247 5.24 -3.04 -32.62
CA ALA A 247 3.93 -2.93 -33.27
C ALA A 247 3.34 -4.30 -33.67
N PHE A 248 4.10 -5.39 -33.53
CA PHE A 248 3.70 -6.75 -33.88
C PHE A 248 3.37 -7.63 -32.67
N ASP A 249 3.53 -7.10 -31.45
CA ASP A 249 3.07 -7.83 -30.27
C ASP A 249 1.61 -7.42 -30.00
N PRO A 250 0.63 -8.34 -30.14
CA PRO A 250 -0.75 -8.07 -29.79
C PRO A 250 -0.83 -7.98 -28.26
N PHE A 251 -0.68 -6.77 -27.73
CA PHE A 251 -1.02 -6.46 -26.36
C PHE A 251 -2.43 -5.89 -26.35
N GLU A 252 -3.42 -6.76 -26.11
CA GLU A 252 -4.71 -6.27 -25.67
C GLU A 252 -4.56 -5.90 -24.19
N PRO A 253 -4.67 -4.61 -23.82
CA PRO A 253 -4.65 -4.24 -22.41
C PRO A 253 -5.82 -4.94 -21.70
N PRO A 254 -5.61 -5.51 -20.51
CA PRO A 254 -6.70 -6.09 -19.73
C PRO A 254 -7.79 -5.03 -19.49
N SER A 255 -9.06 -5.43 -19.58
CA SER A 255 -10.18 -4.55 -19.26
C SER A 255 -10.10 -4.08 -17.80
N GLU A 256 -10.23 -2.76 -17.58
CA GLU A 256 -10.30 -2.15 -16.24
C GLU A 256 -11.33 -2.80 -15.31
#